data_AF-A0A0W1LHQ8-F1
#
_entry.id   AF-A0A0W1LHQ8-F1
#
_cell.length_a   1.000
_cell.length_b   1.000
_cell.length_c   1.000
_cell.angle_alpha   90.00
_cell.angle_beta   90.00
_cell.angle_gamma   90.00
#
_symmetry.space_group_name_H-M   'P 1'
#
loop_
_entity.id
_entity.type
_entity.pdbx_description
1 polymer ?
#
loop_
_entity_poly.entity_id
_entity_poly.type
_entity_poly.pdbx_seq_one_letter_code
_entity_poly.pdbx_strand_id
1 'polypeptide(L)'
;MLRFLYVYLCLLAYLPLHANAQELNLQQSTEVNSPIWRQVNLKTPKTGEQVINAYLGTQNSLVSLSEKRGPAIAKIPLSTNTPTRWFILPNANYLDEGFAYWQDSEGIRLISDFSQGNLSQSAIIMHGQAFQLNLKANSQGVLWLYLNANHYAKPVSVAIIDEPTFIYQQFFVNSLSIMSITIMLTLACMALILYLKTGQNVALYCAGYIGLHGIGWAFAAGVFGVFYSFKSINSHYLGMYIFSFAISSASAFAYYLFNFHTVEKTRISQFLKYFSYAAFISGFINLVLPFHWVFYLAHTLAAIWVVLTLVLGFKMLSLNDFRAKYFLTGNIIYSLSLVVFILAHLNLIVTASAELWVLIALAIDCICILLSLSEWLKIKQNDYINALEQSRIDPLTKVGNRLLLQEKLNTIGTFYLIVFIDCDGMKSINDQLGHASGDELLINVTKLIKKGLGNLGDVYRTGGDEFICLCNADSLENLAVIESNTSKALNKVHIQLQQKWPESGLSFGIASSNECTDYKACFTLADERMYAVKYARKNSTSNSQQATQQT
;
A
#
# COMPACT_ATOMS: atom_id res chain seq x y z
N MET A 1 -14.31 -9.72 -14.16
CA MET A 1 -13.47 -8.64 -14.75
C MET A 1 -14.12 -8.02 -15.99
N LEU A 2 -14.58 -8.80 -16.99
CA LEU A 2 -15.26 -8.25 -18.18
C LEU A 2 -16.60 -7.52 -17.94
N ARG A 3 -17.41 -7.92 -16.96
CA ARG A 3 -18.70 -7.25 -16.65
C ARG A 3 -18.56 -5.85 -16.05
N PHE A 4 -17.45 -5.54 -15.37
CA PHE A 4 -17.17 -4.20 -14.83
C PHE A 4 -16.63 -3.26 -15.92
N LEU A 5 -15.85 -3.79 -16.87
CA LEU A 5 -15.31 -3.03 -18.01
C LEU A 5 -16.43 -2.59 -18.98
N TYR A 6 -17.45 -3.44 -19.15
CA TYR A 6 -18.56 -3.18 -20.06
C TYR A 6 -19.48 -2.04 -19.58
N VAL A 7 -19.70 -1.93 -18.26
CA VAL A 7 -20.50 -0.84 -17.67
C VAL A 7 -19.75 0.50 -17.76
N TYR A 8 -18.42 0.49 -17.73
CA TYR A 8 -17.59 1.69 -17.81
C TYR A 8 -17.47 2.25 -19.24
N LEU A 9 -17.47 1.38 -20.26
CA LEU A 9 -17.39 1.78 -21.67
C LEU A 9 -18.72 2.31 -22.24
N CYS A 10 -19.86 1.96 -21.64
CA CYS A 10 -21.18 2.34 -22.15
C CYS A 10 -21.66 3.76 -21.77
N LEU A 11 -20.89 4.55 -21.01
CA LEU A 11 -21.24 5.91 -20.59
C LEU A 11 -20.65 7.03 -21.48
N LEU A 12 -20.01 6.68 -22.61
CA LEU A 12 -19.17 7.60 -23.41
C LEU A 12 -19.81 8.16 -24.70
N ALA A 13 -21.14 8.16 -24.84
CA ALA A 13 -21.76 8.67 -26.07
C ALA A 13 -22.89 9.66 -25.83
N TYR A 14 -22.86 10.76 -26.61
CA TYR A 14 -23.88 11.77 -26.98
C TYR A 14 -23.49 13.21 -26.56
N LEU A 15 -23.52 14.27 -27.39
CA LEU A 15 -23.73 14.54 -28.84
C LEU A 15 -23.20 16.01 -29.10
N PRO A 16 -23.38 16.70 -30.26
CA PRO A 16 -22.32 17.43 -30.97
C PRO A 16 -22.41 18.99 -30.99
N LEU A 17 -21.41 19.60 -31.66
CA LEU A 17 -21.16 21.02 -31.95
C LEU A 17 -22.14 21.69 -32.96
N HIS A 18 -22.39 23.00 -32.78
CA HIS A 18 -22.18 24.11 -33.76
C HIS A 18 -22.54 25.49 -33.16
N ALA A 19 -21.91 26.58 -33.62
CA ALA A 19 -22.06 27.94 -33.04
C ALA A 19 -22.54 29.00 -34.05
N ASN A 20 -23.69 29.62 -33.74
CA ASN A 20 -24.09 31.01 -34.05
C ASN A 20 -24.32 31.72 -32.70
N ALA A 21 -24.65 33.02 -32.67
CA ALA A 21 -24.94 33.76 -31.42
C ALA A 21 -25.86 32.93 -30.50
N GLN A 22 -25.37 32.61 -29.29
CA GLN A 22 -26.00 31.63 -28.43
C GLN A 22 -27.16 32.24 -27.66
N GLU A 23 -28.37 31.83 -28.04
CA GLU A 23 -29.59 32.12 -27.31
C GLU A 23 -29.61 31.25 -26.05
N LEU A 24 -29.58 31.87 -24.87
CA LEU A 24 -29.67 31.14 -23.61
C LEU A 24 -31.14 30.74 -23.38
N ASN A 25 -31.47 29.49 -23.67
CA ASN A 25 -32.80 28.93 -23.47
C ASN A 25 -32.78 27.87 -22.35
N LEU A 26 -33.89 27.74 -21.62
CA LEU A 26 -34.06 26.97 -20.36
C LEU A 26 -33.70 25.46 -20.42
N GLN A 27 -33.28 24.91 -21.58
CA GLN A 27 -33.08 23.47 -21.79
C GLN A 27 -31.72 23.07 -22.38
N GLN A 28 -30.79 23.99 -22.64
CA GLN A 28 -29.50 23.62 -23.27
C GLN A 28 -28.30 24.19 -22.51
N SER A 29 -27.48 23.28 -21.98
CA SER A 29 -26.09 23.58 -21.67
C SER A 29 -25.37 23.89 -22.99
N THR A 30 -24.68 25.03 -23.03
CA THR A 30 -24.02 25.49 -24.25
C THR A 30 -22.52 25.62 -23.99
N GLU A 31 -21.74 24.82 -24.71
CA GLU A 31 -20.28 24.94 -24.73
C GLU A 31 -19.88 25.88 -25.88
N VAL A 32 -19.23 27.00 -25.57
CA VAL A 32 -18.86 28.01 -26.58
C VAL A 32 -17.51 27.63 -27.21
N ASN A 33 -17.55 26.91 -28.35
CA ASN A 33 -16.34 26.37 -29.02
C ASN A 33 -15.88 27.19 -30.26
N SER A 34 -16.32 28.45 -30.40
CA SER A 34 -15.85 29.40 -31.43
C SER A 34 -14.51 30.04 -31.00
N PRO A 35 -13.65 30.60 -31.90
CA PRO A 35 -12.44 31.32 -31.51
C PRO A 35 -12.76 32.63 -30.77
N ILE A 36 -13.21 32.50 -29.52
CA ILE A 36 -13.61 33.58 -28.62
C ILE A 36 -12.41 34.19 -27.92
N TRP A 37 -11.29 33.48 -27.85
CA TRP A 37 -10.11 33.87 -27.09
C TRP A 37 -9.18 34.79 -27.88
N ARG A 38 -8.64 35.81 -27.23
CA ARG A 38 -7.49 36.59 -27.71
C ARG A 38 -6.47 36.68 -26.60
N GLN A 39 -5.21 36.38 -26.92
CA GLN A 39 -4.10 36.56 -25.96
C GLN A 39 -3.69 38.02 -25.97
N VAL A 40 -3.60 38.63 -24.80
CA VAL A 40 -3.39 40.08 -24.66
C VAL A 40 -2.13 40.36 -23.86
N ASN A 41 -1.62 41.60 -23.94
CA ASN A 41 -0.55 42.09 -23.08
C ASN A 41 -1.12 43.04 -22.02
N LEU A 42 -2.03 42.51 -21.20
CA LEU A 42 -2.65 43.21 -20.09
C LEU A 42 -2.38 42.39 -18.84
N LYS A 43 -1.74 42.97 -17.82
CA LYS A 43 -1.62 42.34 -16.48
C LYS A 43 -3.02 42.31 -15.83
N THR A 44 -3.11 42.45 -14.52
CA THR A 44 -4.40 42.54 -13.82
C THR A 44 -5.22 43.77 -14.28
N PRO A 45 -6.43 43.60 -14.86
CA PRO A 45 -7.30 44.70 -15.23
C PRO A 45 -7.84 45.41 -13.98
N LYS A 46 -7.91 46.74 -14.01
CA LYS A 46 -8.54 47.57 -12.96
C LYS A 46 -9.96 48.00 -13.32
N THR A 47 -10.26 48.15 -14.60
CA THR A 47 -11.58 48.57 -15.11
C THR A 47 -11.99 47.73 -16.32
N GLY A 48 -13.30 47.62 -16.57
CA GLY A 48 -13.80 46.91 -17.74
C GLY A 48 -13.36 47.54 -19.07
N GLU A 49 -13.17 48.86 -19.10
CA GLU A 49 -12.68 49.56 -20.30
C GLU A 49 -11.28 49.09 -20.72
N GLN A 50 -10.40 48.78 -19.76
CA GLN A 50 -9.07 48.23 -20.06
C GLN A 50 -9.16 46.87 -20.75
N VAL A 51 -10.13 46.03 -20.36
CA VAL A 51 -10.38 44.72 -20.97
C VAL A 51 -10.82 44.89 -22.42
N ILE A 52 -11.76 45.80 -22.69
CA ILE A 52 -12.24 46.10 -24.06
C ILE A 52 -11.08 46.61 -24.92
N ASN A 53 -10.33 47.60 -24.43
CA ASN A 53 -9.23 48.21 -25.18
C ASN A 53 -8.12 47.20 -25.50
N ALA A 54 -7.76 46.34 -24.55
CA ALA A 54 -6.77 45.28 -24.77
C ALA A 54 -7.26 44.23 -25.80
N TYR A 55 -8.54 43.87 -25.76
CA TYR A 55 -9.13 42.94 -26.72
C TYR A 55 -9.18 43.52 -28.15
N LEU A 56 -9.54 44.80 -28.29
CA LEU A 56 -9.57 45.50 -29.57
C LEU A 56 -8.18 45.73 -30.14
N GLY A 57 -7.18 45.96 -29.29
CA GLY A 57 -5.77 46.12 -29.68
C GLY A 57 -5.12 44.86 -30.23
N THR A 58 -5.78 43.71 -30.14
CA THR A 58 -5.26 42.41 -30.62
C THR A 58 -6.13 41.90 -31.77
N GLN A 59 -5.55 41.62 -32.94
CA GLN A 59 -6.34 41.19 -34.11
C GLN A 59 -6.52 39.67 -34.22
N ASN A 60 -5.57 38.88 -33.71
CA ASN A 60 -5.57 37.42 -33.89
C ASN A 60 -6.46 36.73 -32.85
N SER A 61 -7.55 36.12 -33.31
CA SER A 61 -8.33 35.18 -32.49
C SER A 61 -7.61 33.84 -32.37
N LEU A 62 -7.78 33.21 -31.21
CA LEU A 62 -7.22 31.90 -30.88
C LEU A 62 -8.35 30.88 -30.82
N VAL A 63 -8.08 29.72 -31.40
CA VAL A 63 -8.99 28.56 -31.30
C VAL A 63 -8.95 27.95 -29.91
N SER A 64 -7.78 27.96 -29.26
CA SER A 64 -7.56 27.36 -27.94
C SER A 64 -6.41 28.05 -27.20
N LEU A 65 -6.48 28.02 -25.87
CA LEU A 65 -5.39 28.46 -24.98
C LEU A 65 -4.46 27.31 -24.56
N SER A 66 -4.70 26.07 -25.01
CA SER A 66 -3.88 24.91 -24.63
C SER A 66 -2.39 25.14 -24.84
N GLU A 67 -1.61 24.79 -23.82
CA GLU A 67 -0.16 24.96 -23.69
C GLU A 67 0.35 26.42 -23.70
N LYS A 68 -0.55 27.40 -23.76
CA LYS A 68 -0.20 28.82 -23.66
C LYS A 68 -0.06 29.26 -22.20
N ARG A 69 0.41 30.50 -22.04
CA ARG A 69 0.59 31.15 -20.74
C ARG A 69 0.21 32.63 -20.82
N GLY A 70 -0.09 33.19 -19.66
CA GLY A 70 -0.37 34.61 -19.51
C GLY A 70 -1.82 34.98 -19.86
N PRO A 71 -2.08 36.28 -20.02
CA PRO A 71 -3.44 36.79 -20.01
C PRO A 71 -4.15 36.62 -21.36
N ALA A 72 -5.42 36.24 -21.28
CA ALA A 72 -6.32 36.07 -22.41
C ALA A 72 -7.71 36.63 -22.10
N ILE A 73 -8.38 37.15 -23.12
CA ILE A 73 -9.72 37.71 -23.01
C ILE A 73 -10.66 36.98 -23.97
N ALA A 74 -11.84 36.59 -23.47
CA ALA A 74 -12.96 36.15 -24.30
C ALA A 74 -14.08 37.19 -24.36
N LYS A 75 -14.71 37.28 -25.53
CA LYS A 75 -15.89 38.09 -25.79
C LYS A 75 -17.06 37.19 -26.16
N ILE A 76 -18.09 37.14 -25.32
CA ILE A 76 -19.23 36.23 -25.49
C ILE A 76 -20.52 37.06 -25.51
N PRO A 77 -21.12 37.33 -26.68
CA PRO A 77 -22.42 37.99 -26.76
C PRO A 77 -23.51 37.04 -26.25
N LEU A 78 -24.37 37.52 -25.35
CA LEU A 78 -25.44 36.74 -24.72
C LEU A 78 -26.77 37.51 -24.77
N SER A 79 -27.86 36.77 -24.94
CA SER A 79 -29.24 37.27 -24.83
C SER A 79 -30.09 36.27 -24.06
N THR A 80 -30.99 36.75 -23.20
CA THR A 80 -31.90 35.90 -22.42
C THR A 80 -33.35 36.31 -22.66
N ASN A 81 -34.24 35.32 -22.77
CA ASN A 81 -35.68 35.54 -22.88
C ASN A 81 -36.40 35.37 -21.53
N THR A 82 -35.79 34.69 -20.57
CA THR A 82 -36.35 34.45 -19.23
C THR A 82 -35.39 34.89 -18.12
N PRO A 83 -35.91 35.36 -16.96
CA PRO A 83 -35.07 35.70 -15.82
C PRO A 83 -34.67 34.40 -15.11
N THR A 84 -33.44 33.96 -15.33
CA THR A 84 -32.89 32.74 -14.72
C THR A 84 -31.49 33.01 -14.21
N ARG A 85 -31.10 32.27 -13.15
CA ARG A 85 -29.72 32.25 -12.67
C ARG A 85 -28.95 31.26 -13.53
N TRP A 86 -27.85 31.74 -14.11
CA TRP A 86 -26.92 30.92 -14.87
C TRP A 86 -25.61 30.78 -14.11
N PHE A 87 -24.93 29.67 -14.30
CA PHE A 87 -23.56 29.48 -13.87
C PHE A 87 -22.65 29.42 -15.09
N ILE A 88 -21.58 30.20 -15.04
CA ILE A 88 -20.55 30.24 -16.06
C ILE A 88 -19.34 29.48 -15.55
N LEU A 89 -18.93 28.45 -16.29
CA LEU A 89 -17.82 27.58 -15.97
C LEU A 89 -16.73 27.77 -17.04
N PRO A 90 -15.72 28.62 -16.79
CA PRO A 90 -14.50 28.59 -17.57
C PRO A 90 -13.72 27.31 -17.21
N ASN A 91 -13.65 26.37 -18.15
CA ASN A 91 -12.98 25.08 -17.97
C ASN A 91 -11.45 25.26 -18.00
N ALA A 92 -10.91 25.84 -16.93
CA ALA A 92 -9.49 26.12 -16.72
C ALA A 92 -9.08 25.78 -15.27
N ASN A 93 -8.19 24.79 -15.10
CA ASN A 93 -7.85 24.23 -13.78
C ASN A 93 -6.76 25.00 -13.02
N TYR A 94 -5.98 25.83 -13.72
CA TYR A 94 -4.79 26.49 -13.19
C TYR A 94 -4.92 28.01 -13.33
N LEU A 95 -6.08 28.54 -12.97
CA LEU A 95 -6.42 29.93 -13.18
C LEU A 95 -5.94 30.81 -12.02
N ASP A 96 -4.92 31.61 -12.27
CA ASP A 96 -4.36 32.53 -11.28
C ASP A 96 -5.26 33.74 -11.05
N GLU A 97 -5.68 34.38 -12.14
CA GLU A 97 -6.63 35.50 -12.11
C GLU A 97 -7.79 35.24 -13.07
N GLY A 98 -9.01 35.48 -12.60
CA GLY A 98 -10.24 35.32 -13.37
C GLY A 98 -11.22 36.44 -13.06
N PHE A 99 -11.50 37.29 -14.06
CA PHE A 99 -12.46 38.40 -13.91
C PHE A 99 -13.55 38.33 -14.97
N ALA A 100 -14.80 38.47 -14.55
CA ALA A 100 -15.95 38.54 -15.43
C ALA A 100 -16.55 39.94 -15.41
N TYR A 101 -16.74 40.52 -16.59
CA TYR A 101 -17.40 41.81 -16.76
C TYR A 101 -18.63 41.65 -17.64
N TRP A 102 -19.69 42.37 -17.30
CA TRP A 102 -20.90 42.47 -18.11
C TRP A 102 -20.99 43.85 -18.74
N GLN A 103 -21.22 43.88 -20.05
CA GLN A 103 -21.45 45.10 -20.83
C GLN A 103 -22.86 45.09 -21.41
N ASP A 104 -23.67 46.08 -21.02
CA ASP A 104 -24.98 46.37 -21.60
C ASP A 104 -25.10 47.87 -21.92
N SER A 105 -26.32 48.37 -22.13
CA SER A 105 -26.58 49.79 -22.41
C SER A 105 -26.16 50.74 -21.29
N GLU A 106 -26.01 50.26 -20.04
CA GLU A 106 -25.59 51.07 -18.90
C GLU A 106 -24.05 51.17 -18.78
N GLY A 107 -23.32 50.42 -19.61
CA GLY A 107 -21.85 50.38 -19.61
C GLY A 107 -21.29 49.04 -19.16
N ILE A 108 -19.98 49.00 -18.93
CA ILE A 108 -19.27 47.79 -18.49
C ILE A 108 -19.02 47.79 -16.98
N ARG A 109 -19.39 46.71 -16.30
CA ARG A 109 -19.21 46.54 -14.84
C ARG A 109 -18.63 45.17 -14.52
N LEU A 110 -17.81 45.11 -13.46
CA LEU A 110 -17.32 43.84 -12.90
C LEU A 110 -18.49 43.10 -12.24
N ILE A 111 -18.70 41.85 -12.62
CA ILE A 111 -19.77 41.01 -12.06
C ILE A 111 -19.25 39.88 -11.18
N SER A 112 -18.00 39.42 -11.40
CA SER A 112 -17.41 38.38 -10.57
C SER A 112 -15.88 38.39 -10.65
N ASP A 113 -15.25 38.12 -9.50
CA ASP A 113 -13.86 37.68 -9.38
C ASP A 113 -13.87 36.20 -9.00
N PHE A 114 -13.47 35.36 -9.94
CA PHE A 114 -13.43 33.89 -9.82
C PHE A 114 -11.98 33.39 -9.85
N SER A 115 -11.03 34.23 -9.45
CA SER A 115 -9.63 33.85 -9.27
C SER A 115 -9.50 32.76 -8.21
N GLN A 116 -8.62 31.77 -8.42
CA GLN A 116 -8.40 30.68 -7.44
C GLN A 116 -7.88 31.16 -6.08
N GLY A 117 -7.31 32.36 -6.01
CA GLY A 117 -6.83 33.02 -4.78
C GLY A 117 -7.85 33.94 -4.10
N ASN A 118 -9.12 33.95 -4.52
CA ASN A 118 -10.15 34.77 -3.88
C ASN A 118 -11.38 33.92 -3.49
N LEU A 119 -11.66 33.84 -2.18
CA LEU A 119 -12.72 33.00 -1.58
C LEU A 119 -14.12 33.59 -1.74
N SER A 120 -14.28 34.76 -2.36
CA SER A 120 -15.59 35.37 -2.63
C SER A 120 -16.35 34.68 -3.78
N GLN A 121 -16.09 33.39 -4.01
CA GLN A 121 -16.80 32.60 -5.00
C GLN A 121 -18.12 32.13 -4.40
N SER A 122 -19.23 32.50 -5.04
CA SER A 122 -20.56 31.99 -4.66
C SER A 122 -20.74 30.50 -4.99
N ALA A 123 -19.82 29.91 -5.75
CA ALA A 123 -19.86 28.53 -6.25
C ALA A 123 -18.47 27.88 -6.22
N ILE A 124 -18.32 26.78 -5.46
CA ILE A 124 -17.07 26.01 -5.37
C ILE A 124 -17.25 24.66 -6.08
N ILE A 125 -16.58 24.48 -7.20
CA ILE A 125 -16.51 23.21 -7.92
C ILE A 125 -15.06 22.72 -7.95
N MET A 126 -14.82 21.48 -7.51
CA MET A 126 -13.49 20.89 -7.56
C MET A 126 -13.04 20.68 -9.00
N HIS A 127 -11.74 20.82 -9.23
CA HIS A 127 -11.12 20.75 -10.57
C HIS A 127 -11.64 21.80 -11.56
N GLY A 128 -12.22 22.90 -11.10
CA GLY A 128 -12.73 23.93 -11.99
C GLY A 128 -12.96 25.26 -11.30
N GLN A 129 -13.54 26.20 -12.04
CA GLN A 129 -13.99 27.49 -11.55
C GLN A 129 -15.40 27.75 -12.06
N ALA A 130 -16.21 28.39 -11.24
CA ALA A 130 -17.58 28.72 -11.59
C ALA A 130 -17.98 30.04 -10.93
N PHE A 131 -18.81 30.81 -11.63
CA PHE A 131 -19.45 31.98 -11.02
C PHE A 131 -20.90 32.12 -11.48
N GLN A 132 -21.68 32.79 -10.65
CA GLN A 132 -23.09 33.04 -10.93
C GLN A 132 -23.25 34.28 -11.82
N LEU A 133 -24.06 34.16 -12.86
CA LEU A 133 -24.48 35.23 -13.74
C LEU A 133 -25.99 35.45 -13.60
N ASN A 134 -26.37 36.60 -13.06
CA ASN A 134 -27.76 36.99 -12.89
C ASN A 134 -28.17 37.97 -13.99
N LEU A 135 -29.05 37.54 -14.88
CA LEU A 135 -29.56 38.35 -15.99
C LEU A 135 -31.05 38.63 -15.81
N LYS A 136 -31.45 39.88 -16.13
CA LYS A 136 -32.87 40.26 -16.17
C LYS A 136 -33.52 39.67 -17.43
N ALA A 137 -34.83 39.45 -17.40
CA ALA A 137 -35.58 39.01 -18.57
C ALA A 137 -35.38 39.97 -19.76
N ASN A 138 -35.24 39.43 -20.98
CA ASN A 138 -35.04 40.20 -22.21
C ASN A 138 -33.81 41.11 -22.19
N SER A 139 -32.78 40.74 -21.43
CA SER A 139 -31.50 41.47 -21.44
C SER A 139 -30.60 40.94 -22.55
N GLN A 140 -29.93 41.87 -23.23
CA GLN A 140 -28.94 41.59 -24.26
C GLN A 140 -27.65 42.33 -23.89
N GLY A 141 -26.52 41.64 -23.95
CA GLY A 141 -25.23 42.21 -23.59
C GLY A 141 -24.06 41.33 -23.99
N VAL A 142 -22.88 41.72 -23.54
CA VAL A 142 -21.63 41.00 -23.80
C VAL A 142 -20.98 40.63 -22.47
N LEU A 143 -20.73 39.34 -22.30
CA LEU A 143 -19.90 38.82 -21.23
C LEU A 143 -18.44 38.84 -21.68
N TRP A 144 -17.61 39.54 -20.91
CA TRP A 144 -16.17 39.59 -21.10
C TRP A 144 -15.50 38.79 -20.00
N LEU A 145 -14.66 37.83 -20.38
CA LEU A 145 -13.88 37.02 -19.44
C LEU A 145 -12.41 37.35 -19.62
N TYR A 146 -11.75 37.81 -18.56
CA TYR A 146 -10.29 37.88 -18.49
C TYR A 146 -9.79 36.69 -17.69
N LEU A 147 -8.85 35.94 -18.27
CA LEU A 147 -8.17 34.82 -17.64
C LEU A 147 -6.66 35.07 -17.66
N ASN A 148 -5.96 34.72 -16.59
CA ASN A 148 -4.51 34.69 -16.55
C ASN A 148 -4.04 33.44 -15.82
N ALA A 149 -3.10 32.72 -16.41
CA ALA A 149 -2.55 31.49 -15.86
C ALA A 149 -1.07 31.33 -16.23
N ASN A 150 -0.29 30.74 -15.33
CA ASN A 150 1.09 30.34 -15.63
C ASN A 150 1.16 29.25 -16.71
N HIS A 151 0.13 28.42 -16.84
CA HIS A 151 0.03 27.39 -17.88
C HIS A 151 -1.42 26.90 -18.07
N TYR A 152 -1.92 26.94 -19.30
CA TYR A 152 -3.21 26.35 -19.66
C TYR A 152 -3.02 24.90 -20.13
N ALA A 153 -3.22 23.93 -19.24
CA ALA A 153 -3.00 22.52 -19.55
C ALA A 153 -3.96 21.93 -20.60
N LYS A 154 -5.16 22.50 -20.73
CA LYS A 154 -6.20 22.05 -21.67
C LYS A 154 -6.72 23.18 -22.55
N PRO A 155 -7.36 22.84 -23.67
CA PRO A 155 -8.24 23.76 -24.36
C PRO A 155 -9.28 24.33 -23.39
N VAL A 156 -9.27 25.66 -23.23
CA VAL A 156 -10.21 26.34 -22.35
C VAL A 156 -11.52 26.56 -23.11
N SER A 157 -12.57 25.86 -22.70
CA SER A 157 -13.95 26.10 -23.13
C SER A 157 -14.73 26.85 -22.05
N VAL A 158 -15.84 27.48 -22.43
CA VAL A 158 -16.76 28.12 -21.49
C VAL A 158 -18.09 27.41 -21.58
N ALA A 159 -18.54 26.84 -20.47
CA ALA A 159 -19.85 26.23 -20.34
C ALA A 159 -20.80 27.20 -19.61
N ILE A 160 -22.02 27.33 -20.14
CA ILE A 160 -23.10 28.09 -19.53
C ILE A 160 -24.21 27.11 -19.19
N ILE A 161 -24.54 27.00 -17.91
CA ILE A 161 -25.49 26.00 -17.39
C ILE A 161 -26.47 26.61 -16.39
N ASP A 162 -27.66 26.04 -16.30
CA ASP A 162 -28.68 26.45 -15.34
C ASP A 162 -28.33 26.01 -13.91
N GLU A 163 -28.93 26.68 -12.91
CA GLU A 163 -28.70 26.43 -11.49
C GLU A 163 -28.96 24.97 -11.06
N PRO A 164 -30.10 24.32 -11.40
CA PRO A 164 -30.32 22.91 -11.09
C PRO A 164 -29.23 21.97 -11.64
N THR A 165 -28.86 22.13 -12.91
CA THR A 165 -27.80 21.32 -13.54
C THR A 165 -26.44 21.54 -12.86
N PHE A 166 -26.10 22.79 -12.56
CA PHE A 166 -24.86 23.13 -11.86
C PHE A 166 -24.79 22.47 -10.47
N ILE A 167 -25.84 22.60 -9.65
CA ILE A 167 -25.87 22.03 -8.30
C ILE A 167 -25.67 20.51 -8.34
N TYR A 168 -26.32 19.81 -9.28
CA TYR A 168 -26.17 18.37 -9.45
C TYR A 168 -24.74 17.98 -9.83
N GLN A 169 -24.15 18.65 -10.82
CA GLN A 169 -22.78 18.40 -11.27
C GLN A 169 -21.76 18.70 -10.16
N GLN A 170 -21.90 19.85 -9.49
CA GLN A 170 -21.06 20.26 -8.37
C GLN A 170 -21.11 19.23 -7.23
N PHE A 171 -22.31 18.79 -6.85
CA PHE A 171 -22.47 17.79 -5.80
C PHE A 171 -21.74 16.49 -6.14
N PHE A 172 -21.89 15.99 -7.37
CA PHE A 172 -21.26 14.75 -7.80
C PHE A 172 -19.73 14.85 -7.85
N VAL A 173 -19.20 15.89 -8.51
CA VAL A 173 -17.75 16.11 -8.66
C VAL A 173 -17.10 16.30 -7.30
N ASN A 174 -17.65 17.16 -6.43
CA ASN A 174 -17.08 17.44 -5.12
C ASN A 174 -17.12 16.20 -4.22
N SER A 175 -18.26 15.49 -4.17
CA SER A 175 -18.41 14.31 -3.30
C SER A 175 -17.41 13.22 -3.65
N LEU A 176 -17.28 12.90 -4.95
CA LEU A 176 -16.36 11.86 -5.40
C LEU A 176 -14.89 12.26 -5.24
N SER A 177 -14.56 13.53 -5.45
CA SER A 177 -13.21 14.05 -5.25
C SER A 177 -12.80 13.98 -3.78
N ILE A 178 -13.64 14.50 -2.87
CA ILE A 178 -13.41 14.44 -1.42
C ILE A 178 -13.28 13.00 -0.95
N MET A 179 -14.18 12.11 -1.38
CA MET A 179 -14.15 10.70 -1.01
C MET A 179 -12.85 10.03 -1.46
N SER A 180 -12.43 10.24 -2.71
CA SER A 180 -11.21 9.65 -3.27
C SER A 180 -9.95 10.14 -2.54
N ILE A 181 -9.85 11.44 -2.29
CA ILE A 181 -8.74 12.05 -1.54
C ILE A 181 -8.71 11.52 -0.10
N THR A 182 -9.87 11.46 0.56
CA THR A 182 -9.98 10.96 1.94
C THR A 182 -9.52 9.52 2.02
N ILE A 183 -9.95 8.65 1.10
CA ILE A 183 -9.50 7.25 1.03
C ILE A 183 -7.98 7.21 0.97
N MET A 184 -7.35 7.90 0.02
CA MET A 184 -5.89 7.89 -0.12
C MET A 184 -5.20 8.35 1.17
N LEU A 185 -5.61 9.48 1.75
CA LEU A 185 -4.98 10.00 2.96
C LEU A 185 -5.17 9.07 4.17
N THR A 186 -6.33 8.45 4.32
CA THR A 186 -6.57 7.45 5.37
C THR A 186 -5.67 6.23 5.21
N LEU A 187 -5.54 5.68 3.99
CA LEU A 187 -4.68 4.53 3.72
C LEU A 187 -3.19 4.88 3.93
N ALA A 188 -2.78 6.10 3.58
CA ALA A 188 -1.43 6.59 3.84
C ALA A 188 -1.13 6.67 5.34
N CYS A 189 -2.07 7.18 6.15
CA CYS A 189 -1.96 7.19 7.60
C CYS A 189 -1.84 5.77 8.18
N MET A 190 -2.64 4.81 7.68
CA MET A 190 -2.54 3.41 8.10
C MET A 190 -1.16 2.81 7.77
N ALA A 191 -0.64 3.05 6.56
CA ALA A 191 0.69 2.60 6.16
C ALA A 191 1.82 3.25 6.99
N LEU A 192 1.65 4.52 7.37
CA LEU A 192 2.60 5.22 8.24
C LEU A 192 2.60 4.65 9.65
N ILE A 193 1.41 4.41 10.24
CA ILE A 193 1.30 3.76 11.56
C ILE A 193 1.96 2.38 11.54
N LEU A 194 1.75 1.61 10.46
CA LEU A 194 2.40 0.32 10.28
C LEU A 194 3.93 0.47 10.24
N TYR A 195 4.48 1.47 9.54
CA TYR A 195 5.91 1.74 9.57
C TYR A 195 6.40 2.07 10.98
N LEU A 196 5.73 2.97 11.70
CA LEU A 196 6.11 3.36 13.05
C LEU A 196 6.11 2.15 14.02
N LYS A 197 5.22 1.19 13.82
CA LYS A 197 5.16 -0.04 14.64
C LYS A 197 6.16 -1.12 14.24
N THR A 198 6.47 -1.25 12.94
CA THR A 198 7.23 -2.40 12.42
C THR A 198 8.66 -2.07 12.01
N GLY A 199 8.99 -0.78 11.82
CA GLY A 199 10.27 -0.33 11.26
C GLY A 199 10.50 -0.74 9.80
N GLN A 200 9.50 -1.30 9.11
CA GLN A 200 9.66 -1.85 7.77
C GLN A 200 9.56 -0.77 6.70
N ASN A 201 10.67 -0.51 6.00
CA ASN A 201 10.74 0.54 4.98
C ASN A 201 9.69 0.42 3.86
N VAL A 202 9.25 -0.80 3.53
CA VAL A 202 8.16 -1.01 2.55
C VAL A 202 6.88 -0.27 2.94
N ALA A 203 6.56 -0.20 4.24
CA ALA A 203 5.39 0.52 4.74
C ALA A 203 5.58 2.05 4.66
N LEU A 204 6.79 2.56 4.93
CA LEU A 204 7.11 3.98 4.77
C LEU A 204 6.96 4.43 3.32
N TYR A 205 7.51 3.67 2.37
CA TYR A 205 7.39 3.99 0.96
C TYR A 205 5.95 3.84 0.44
N CYS A 206 5.17 2.90 0.98
CA CYS A 206 3.74 2.80 0.72
C CYS A 206 3.00 4.06 1.20
N ALA A 207 3.27 4.52 2.43
CA ALA A 207 2.70 5.74 2.98
C ALA A 207 3.05 6.98 2.14
N GLY A 208 4.31 7.09 1.71
CA GLY A 208 4.76 8.15 0.80
C GLY A 208 4.09 8.08 -0.57
N TYR A 209 3.98 6.88 -1.15
CA TYR A 209 3.37 6.67 -2.46
C TYR A 209 1.90 7.12 -2.44
N ILE A 210 1.10 6.56 -1.54
CA ILE A 210 -0.33 6.86 -1.44
C ILE A 210 -0.55 8.29 -0.94
N GLY A 211 0.19 8.71 0.09
CA GLY A 211 -0.02 9.98 0.78
C GLY A 211 0.34 11.19 -0.08
N LEU A 212 1.49 11.17 -0.76
CA LEU A 212 1.90 12.28 -1.61
C LEU A 212 1.00 12.43 -2.84
N HIS A 213 0.49 11.33 -3.40
CA HIS A 213 -0.55 11.41 -4.43
C HIS A 213 -1.85 11.99 -3.88
N GLY A 214 -2.31 11.55 -2.70
CA GLY A 214 -3.50 12.09 -2.06
C GLY A 214 -3.40 13.60 -1.78
N ILE A 215 -2.28 14.05 -1.22
CA ILE A 215 -2.00 15.48 -0.97
C ILE A 215 -1.92 16.24 -2.30
N GLY A 216 -1.21 15.70 -3.29
CA GLY A 216 -1.04 16.36 -4.58
C GLY A 216 -2.36 16.57 -5.31
N TRP A 217 -3.23 15.56 -5.33
CA TRP A 217 -4.57 15.67 -5.87
C TRP A 217 -5.49 16.57 -5.05
N ALA A 218 -5.32 16.64 -3.73
CA ALA A 218 -6.06 17.60 -2.89
C ALA A 218 -5.74 19.06 -3.25
N PHE A 219 -4.47 19.36 -3.53
CA PHE A 219 -4.08 20.66 -4.07
C PHE A 219 -4.66 20.89 -5.46
N ALA A 220 -4.47 19.96 -6.40
CA ALA A 220 -4.96 20.11 -7.77
C ALA A 220 -6.48 20.22 -7.87
N ALA A 221 -7.23 19.61 -6.94
CA ALA A 221 -8.68 19.70 -6.85
C ALA A 221 -9.18 21.01 -6.25
N GLY A 222 -8.30 21.79 -5.59
CA GLY A 222 -8.65 23.03 -4.91
C GLY A 222 -9.17 22.86 -3.48
N VAL A 223 -9.06 21.67 -2.89
CA VAL A 223 -9.54 21.39 -1.52
C VAL A 223 -8.89 22.34 -0.51
N PHE A 224 -7.60 22.63 -0.67
CA PHE A 224 -6.89 23.54 0.22
C PHE A 224 -7.43 24.98 0.17
N GLY A 225 -7.85 25.45 -1.01
CA GLY A 225 -8.41 26.79 -1.20
C GLY A 225 -9.69 27.03 -0.39
N VAL A 226 -10.42 25.96 -0.05
CA VAL A 226 -11.62 26.02 0.81
C VAL A 226 -11.26 26.39 2.25
N PHE A 227 -10.12 25.89 2.75
CA PHE A 227 -9.69 26.14 4.13
C PHE A 227 -8.85 27.42 4.25
N TYR A 228 -7.97 27.67 3.27
CA TYR A 228 -7.06 28.79 3.28
C TYR A 228 -6.87 29.35 1.86
N SER A 229 -7.13 30.64 1.68
CA SER A 229 -6.80 31.36 0.45
C SER A 229 -5.51 32.15 0.62
N PHE A 230 -4.50 31.83 -0.19
CA PHE A 230 -3.28 32.63 -0.32
C PHE A 230 -3.41 33.53 -1.54
N LYS A 231 -3.52 34.85 -1.33
CA LYS A 231 -3.57 35.83 -2.43
C LYS A 231 -2.31 35.87 -3.30
N SER A 232 -1.17 35.42 -2.76
CA SER A 232 0.13 35.50 -3.41
C SER A 232 0.58 34.23 -4.12
N ILE A 233 0.00 33.07 -3.79
CA ILE A 233 0.42 31.77 -4.31
C ILE A 233 -0.80 30.93 -4.63
N ASN A 234 -0.93 30.53 -5.89
CA ASN A 234 -1.96 29.58 -6.30
C ASN A 234 -1.58 28.17 -5.83
N SER A 235 -2.31 27.68 -4.82
CA SER A 235 -2.06 26.39 -4.17
C SER A 235 -2.35 25.20 -5.09
N HIS A 236 -3.12 25.37 -6.17
CA HIS A 236 -3.44 24.29 -7.12
C HIS A 236 -2.19 23.74 -7.82
N TYR A 237 -1.14 24.56 -7.96
CA TYR A 237 0.12 24.13 -8.54
C TYR A 237 0.95 23.22 -7.63
N LEU A 238 0.78 23.32 -6.31
CA LEU A 238 1.65 22.64 -5.34
C LEU A 238 1.67 21.13 -5.52
N GLY A 239 0.56 20.54 -5.97
CA GLY A 239 0.49 19.10 -6.24
C GLY A 239 1.51 18.63 -7.29
N MET A 240 1.75 19.43 -8.33
CA MET A 240 2.74 19.10 -9.36
C MET A 240 4.18 19.23 -8.85
N TYR A 241 4.45 20.18 -7.95
CA TYR A 241 5.79 20.34 -7.37
C TYR A 241 6.21 19.13 -6.53
N ILE A 242 5.27 18.52 -5.79
CA ILE A 242 5.55 17.34 -4.96
C ILE A 242 5.45 16.01 -5.71
N PHE A 243 4.98 16.01 -6.96
CA PHE A 243 4.68 14.79 -7.72
C PHE A 243 5.90 13.87 -7.90
N SER A 244 7.09 14.44 -8.14
CA SER A 244 8.32 13.64 -8.29
C SER A 244 8.67 12.87 -7.00
N PHE A 245 8.36 13.42 -5.83
CA PHE A 245 8.53 12.68 -4.57
C PHE A 245 7.55 11.51 -4.47
N ALA A 246 6.32 11.68 -4.95
CA ALA A 246 5.32 10.62 -4.99
C ALA A 246 5.76 9.45 -5.89
N ILE A 247 6.31 9.75 -7.07
CA ILE A 247 6.90 8.75 -7.99
C ILE A 247 8.14 8.08 -7.37
N SER A 248 8.99 8.84 -6.69
CA SER A 248 10.13 8.29 -5.95
C SER A 248 9.68 7.26 -4.91
N SER A 249 8.67 7.60 -4.10
CA SER A 249 8.09 6.68 -3.11
C SER A 249 7.42 5.48 -3.77
N ALA A 250 6.74 5.65 -4.89
CA ALA A 250 6.12 4.55 -5.65
C ALA A 250 7.17 3.55 -6.16
N SER A 251 8.28 4.05 -6.73
CA SER A 251 9.38 3.21 -7.21
C SER A 251 10.10 2.49 -6.06
N ALA A 252 10.37 3.21 -4.96
CA ALA A 252 10.94 2.59 -3.77
C ALA A 252 10.00 1.55 -3.17
N PHE A 253 8.69 1.81 -3.12
CA PHE A 253 7.70 0.85 -2.65
C PHE A 253 7.76 -0.44 -3.48
N ALA A 254 7.72 -0.34 -4.81
CA ALA A 254 7.81 -1.51 -5.69
C ALA A 254 9.14 -2.28 -5.50
N TYR A 255 10.26 -1.56 -5.30
CA TYR A 255 11.56 -2.15 -5.04
C TYR A 255 11.59 -2.98 -3.74
N TYR A 256 11.00 -2.46 -2.65
CA TYR A 256 10.93 -3.18 -1.38
C TYR A 256 9.83 -4.26 -1.37
N LEU A 257 8.70 -4.00 -2.02
CA LEU A 257 7.57 -4.93 -2.12
C LEU A 257 8.04 -6.24 -2.73
N PHE A 258 8.81 -6.21 -3.82
CA PHE A 258 9.29 -7.42 -4.49
C PHE A 258 10.64 -7.93 -3.97
N ASN A 259 11.07 -7.49 -2.76
CA ASN A 259 12.31 -7.94 -2.10
C ASN A 259 13.59 -7.75 -2.94
N PHE A 260 13.64 -6.77 -3.83
CA PHE A 260 14.83 -6.52 -4.65
C PHE A 260 16.04 -5.98 -3.87
N HIS A 261 15.84 -5.64 -2.59
CA HIS A 261 16.92 -5.29 -1.67
C HIS A 261 17.69 -6.50 -1.14
N THR A 262 17.12 -7.71 -1.20
CA THR A 262 17.76 -8.95 -0.70
C THR A 262 18.21 -9.90 -1.81
N VAL A 263 17.52 -9.91 -2.96
CA VAL A 263 17.82 -10.81 -4.09
C VAL A 263 18.86 -10.20 -5.03
N GLU A 264 19.63 -11.02 -5.74
CA GLU A 264 20.65 -10.59 -6.71
C GLU A 264 20.19 -9.45 -7.65
N LYS A 265 21.13 -8.57 -8.00
CA LYS A 265 20.87 -7.33 -8.74
C LYS A 265 20.49 -7.61 -10.20
N THR A 266 19.21 -7.81 -10.47
CA THR A 266 18.68 -7.80 -11.84
C THR A 266 18.73 -6.38 -12.44
N ARG A 267 18.73 -6.27 -13.78
CA ARG A 267 18.66 -4.97 -14.47
C ARG A 267 17.46 -4.12 -14.04
N ILE A 268 16.31 -4.77 -13.78
CA ILE A 268 15.07 -4.09 -13.36
C ILE A 268 15.19 -3.55 -11.93
N SER A 269 15.80 -4.30 -11.01
CA SER A 269 15.96 -3.81 -9.63
C SER A 269 16.90 -2.62 -9.55
N GLN A 270 17.99 -2.64 -10.33
CA GLN A 270 18.89 -1.49 -10.44
C GLN A 270 18.17 -0.28 -11.04
N PHE A 271 17.40 -0.48 -12.12
CA PHE A 271 16.62 0.59 -12.73
C PHE A 271 15.64 1.22 -11.74
N LEU A 272 14.82 0.43 -11.03
CA LEU A 272 13.88 0.93 -10.02
C LEU A 272 14.57 1.75 -8.93
N LYS A 273 15.73 1.27 -8.44
CA LYS A 273 16.51 1.96 -7.41
C LYS A 273 17.00 3.32 -7.89
N TYR A 274 17.65 3.37 -9.05
CA TYR A 274 18.17 4.63 -9.59
C TYR A 274 17.06 5.57 -10.07
N PHE A 275 15.97 5.02 -10.62
CA PHE A 275 14.78 5.79 -10.99
C PHE A 275 14.15 6.45 -9.75
N SER A 276 14.05 5.74 -8.63
CA SER A 276 13.59 6.30 -7.36
C SER A 276 14.48 7.47 -6.91
N TYR A 277 15.81 7.29 -6.91
CA TYR A 277 16.74 8.37 -6.54
C TYR A 277 16.67 9.57 -7.50
N ALA A 278 16.58 9.32 -8.80
CA ALA A 278 16.45 10.37 -9.80
C ALA A 278 15.14 11.17 -9.61
N ALA A 279 14.02 10.49 -9.37
CA ALA A 279 12.74 11.14 -9.06
C ALA A 279 12.80 11.93 -7.74
N PHE A 280 13.49 11.42 -6.73
CA PHE A 280 13.69 12.13 -5.46
C PHE A 280 14.48 13.43 -5.65
N ILE A 281 15.59 13.38 -6.38
CA ILE A 281 16.40 14.56 -6.72
C ILE A 281 15.58 15.54 -7.58
N SER A 282 14.83 15.03 -8.56
CA SER A 282 13.91 15.83 -9.37
C SER A 282 12.91 16.60 -8.51
N GLY A 283 12.42 16.03 -7.40
CA GLY A 283 11.51 16.72 -6.48
C GLY A 283 12.11 18.00 -5.89
N PHE A 284 13.40 18.01 -5.55
CA PHE A 284 14.08 19.23 -5.10
C PHE A 284 14.32 20.22 -6.24
N ILE A 285 14.67 19.73 -7.42
CA ILE A 285 14.83 20.58 -8.62
C ILE A 285 13.51 21.28 -8.97
N ASN A 286 12.38 20.59 -8.83
CA ASN A 286 11.06 21.19 -9.11
C ASN A 286 10.81 22.47 -8.29
N LEU A 287 11.30 22.54 -7.04
CA LEU A 287 11.06 23.69 -6.16
C LEU A 287 11.64 25.02 -6.67
N VAL A 288 12.62 24.96 -7.59
CA VAL A 288 13.24 26.16 -8.18
C VAL A 288 12.87 26.37 -9.64
N LEU A 289 12.18 25.41 -10.27
CA LEU A 289 11.82 25.48 -11.68
C LEU A 289 10.51 26.27 -11.89
N PRO A 290 10.38 26.99 -13.01
CA PRO A 290 9.09 27.54 -13.43
C PRO A 290 8.04 26.45 -13.62
N PHE A 291 6.78 26.75 -13.31
CA PHE A 291 5.68 25.77 -13.29
C PHE A 291 5.54 24.93 -14.57
N HIS A 292 5.69 25.52 -15.76
CA HIS A 292 5.56 24.78 -17.03
C HIS A 292 6.61 23.65 -17.16
N TRP A 293 7.84 23.87 -16.71
CA TRP A 293 8.86 22.81 -16.70
C TRP A 293 8.53 21.72 -15.69
N VAL A 294 8.04 22.10 -14.51
CA VAL A 294 7.57 21.15 -13.49
C VAL A 294 6.43 20.30 -14.05
N PHE A 295 5.48 20.92 -14.76
CA PHE A 295 4.37 20.24 -15.40
C PHE A 295 4.86 19.19 -16.42
N TYR A 296 5.74 19.55 -17.36
CA TYR A 296 6.27 18.60 -18.35
C TYR A 296 7.09 17.47 -17.71
N LEU A 297 7.91 17.79 -16.71
CA LEU A 297 8.73 16.81 -16.02
C LEU A 297 7.88 15.80 -15.24
N ALA A 298 6.85 16.28 -14.52
CA ALA A 298 5.91 15.43 -13.79
C ALA A 298 5.18 14.44 -14.73
N HIS A 299 4.68 14.92 -15.87
CA HIS A 299 4.01 14.05 -16.85
C HIS A 299 4.96 13.05 -17.52
N THR A 300 6.19 13.46 -17.79
CA THR A 300 7.23 12.56 -18.34
C THR A 300 7.56 11.44 -17.35
N LEU A 301 7.73 11.79 -16.07
CA LEU A 301 7.95 10.81 -14.99
C LEU A 301 6.76 9.86 -14.84
N ALA A 302 5.53 10.38 -14.90
CA ALA A 302 4.31 9.57 -14.85
C ALA A 302 4.24 8.57 -16.02
N ALA A 303 4.54 9.01 -17.24
CA ALA A 303 4.52 8.14 -18.43
C ALA A 303 5.54 7.00 -18.32
N ILE A 304 6.77 7.29 -17.86
CA ILE A 304 7.79 6.28 -17.61
C ILE A 304 7.32 5.32 -16.51
N TRP A 305 6.76 5.84 -15.42
CA TRP A 305 6.30 5.06 -14.28
C TRP A 305 5.17 4.09 -14.67
N VAL A 306 4.17 4.54 -15.43
CA VAL A 306 3.06 3.70 -15.91
C VAL A 306 3.55 2.49 -16.70
N VAL A 307 4.46 2.71 -17.65
CA VAL A 307 5.03 1.60 -18.43
C VAL A 307 5.79 0.64 -17.51
N LEU A 308 6.57 1.19 -16.57
CA LEU A 308 7.37 0.40 -15.64
C LEU A 308 6.51 -0.46 -14.71
N THR A 309 5.40 0.07 -14.17
CA THR A 309 4.53 -0.68 -13.26
C THR A 309 3.82 -1.82 -13.97
N LEU A 310 3.38 -1.62 -15.22
CA LEU A 310 2.78 -2.69 -16.02
C LEU A 310 3.80 -3.79 -16.31
N VAL A 311 4.99 -3.45 -16.82
CA VAL A 311 6.06 -4.42 -17.09
C VAL A 311 6.44 -5.19 -15.83
N LEU A 312 6.60 -4.48 -14.71
CA LEU A 312 6.94 -5.09 -13.43
C LEU A 312 5.83 -6.01 -12.93
N GLY A 313 4.58 -5.57 -12.97
CA GLY A 313 3.42 -6.35 -12.52
C GLY A 313 3.27 -7.64 -13.31
N PHE A 314 3.35 -7.60 -14.64
CA PHE A 314 3.33 -8.80 -15.47
C PHE A 314 4.51 -9.73 -15.19
N LYS A 315 5.72 -9.18 -15.07
CA LYS A 315 6.91 -9.98 -14.76
C LYS A 315 6.78 -10.69 -13.42
N MET A 316 6.38 -9.99 -12.36
CA MET A 316 6.25 -10.59 -11.02
C MET A 316 5.13 -11.62 -10.96
N LEU A 317 4.03 -11.39 -11.69
CA LEU A 317 2.96 -12.40 -11.82
C LEU A 317 3.46 -13.66 -12.54
N SER A 318 4.31 -13.53 -13.57
CA SER A 318 4.92 -14.69 -14.25
C SER A 318 5.87 -15.49 -13.36
N LEU A 319 6.38 -14.87 -12.28
CA LEU A 319 7.19 -15.52 -11.25
C LEU A 319 6.35 -16.08 -10.08
N ASN A 320 5.02 -16.14 -10.24
CA ASN A 320 4.07 -16.58 -9.22
C ASN A 320 4.10 -15.75 -7.92
N ASP A 321 4.55 -14.49 -7.99
CA ASP A 321 4.49 -13.58 -6.84
C ASP A 321 3.07 -13.03 -6.68
N PHE A 322 2.33 -13.55 -5.69
CA PHE A 322 0.92 -13.23 -5.50
C PHE A 322 0.68 -11.74 -5.16
N ARG A 323 1.69 -11.04 -4.60
CA ARG A 323 1.61 -9.59 -4.32
C ARG A 323 1.37 -8.79 -5.60
N ALA A 324 1.91 -9.27 -6.73
CA ALA A 324 1.82 -8.64 -8.04
C ALA A 324 0.39 -8.57 -8.57
N LYS A 325 -0.51 -9.48 -8.15
CA LYS A 325 -1.91 -9.50 -8.60
C LYS A 325 -2.61 -8.18 -8.27
N TYR A 326 -2.52 -7.73 -7.02
CA TYR A 326 -3.14 -6.48 -6.60
C TYR A 326 -2.41 -5.28 -7.21
N PHE A 327 -1.07 -5.27 -7.14
CA PHE A 327 -0.24 -4.23 -7.73
C PHE A 327 -0.57 -3.96 -9.22
N LEU A 328 -0.64 -5.03 -10.03
CA LEU A 328 -0.94 -4.93 -11.46
C LEU A 328 -2.41 -4.52 -11.71
N THR A 329 -3.35 -5.02 -10.91
CA THR A 329 -4.78 -4.70 -11.10
C THR A 329 -5.04 -3.21 -10.94
N GLY A 330 -4.54 -2.61 -9.86
CA GLY A 330 -4.68 -1.17 -9.62
C GLY A 330 -4.01 -0.35 -10.73
N ASN A 331 -2.78 -0.72 -11.08
CA ASN A 331 -2.02 -0.01 -12.12
C ASN A 331 -2.66 -0.10 -13.50
N ILE A 332 -3.31 -1.22 -13.87
CA ILE A 332 -4.06 -1.32 -15.14
C ILE A 332 -5.24 -0.34 -15.15
N ILE A 333 -6.01 -0.28 -14.06
CA ILE A 333 -7.17 0.62 -13.95
C ILE A 333 -6.73 2.07 -14.05
N TYR A 334 -5.66 2.44 -13.33
CA TYR A 334 -5.08 3.77 -13.36
C TYR A 334 -4.47 4.11 -14.73
N SER A 335 -3.77 3.18 -15.36
CA SER A 335 -3.20 3.38 -16.70
C SER A 335 -4.29 3.62 -17.75
N LEU A 336 -5.39 2.87 -17.68
CA LEU A 336 -6.52 3.03 -18.60
C LEU A 336 -7.19 4.40 -18.41
N SER A 337 -7.36 4.87 -17.18
CA SER A 337 -7.93 6.21 -16.94
C SER A 337 -7.00 7.32 -17.42
N LEU A 338 -5.68 7.14 -17.35
CA LEU A 338 -4.72 8.08 -17.94
C LEU A 338 -4.80 8.12 -19.47
N VAL A 339 -5.04 6.99 -20.14
CA VAL A 339 -5.28 6.98 -21.59
C VAL A 339 -6.53 7.79 -21.92
N VAL A 340 -7.63 7.56 -21.20
CA VAL A 340 -8.86 8.36 -21.35
C VAL A 340 -8.58 9.85 -21.11
N PHE A 341 -7.82 10.17 -20.07
CA PHE A 341 -7.42 11.54 -19.78
C PHE A 341 -6.64 12.18 -20.92
N ILE A 342 -5.64 11.50 -21.47
CA ILE A 342 -4.85 11.99 -22.61
C ILE A 342 -5.75 12.19 -23.84
N LEU A 343 -6.61 11.23 -24.16
CA LEU A 343 -7.54 11.35 -25.30
C LEU A 343 -8.50 12.54 -25.12
N ALA A 344 -8.95 12.82 -23.90
CA ALA A 344 -9.78 13.99 -23.61
C ALA A 344 -8.99 15.31 -23.77
N HIS A 345 -7.70 15.35 -23.42
CA HIS A 345 -6.84 16.53 -23.61
C HIS A 345 -6.58 16.82 -25.10
N LEU A 346 -6.49 15.76 -25.90
CA LEU A 346 -6.34 15.85 -27.35
C LEU A 346 -7.67 16.18 -28.07
N ASN A 347 -8.75 16.45 -27.34
CA ASN A 347 -10.10 16.66 -27.87
C ASN A 347 -10.62 15.50 -28.75
N LEU A 348 -10.12 14.28 -28.55
CA LEU A 348 -10.55 13.09 -29.29
C LEU A 348 -11.80 12.46 -28.68
N ILE A 349 -12.05 12.69 -27.39
CA ILE A 349 -13.24 12.26 -26.67
C ILE A 349 -13.77 13.39 -25.79
N VAL A 350 -15.08 13.41 -25.56
CA VAL A 350 -15.73 14.36 -24.66
C VAL A 350 -16.03 13.65 -23.35
N THR A 351 -15.56 14.21 -22.23
CA THR A 351 -15.81 13.68 -20.89
C THR A 351 -16.14 14.84 -19.95
N ALA A 352 -17.14 14.69 -19.09
CA ALA A 352 -17.56 15.75 -18.17
C ALA A 352 -16.46 16.20 -17.19
N SER A 353 -15.58 15.29 -16.75
CA SER A 353 -14.40 15.61 -15.94
C SER A 353 -13.35 14.50 -16.04
N ALA A 354 -12.33 14.69 -16.88
CA ALA A 354 -11.27 13.69 -17.08
C ALA A 354 -10.43 13.48 -15.80
N GLU A 355 -10.19 14.55 -15.05
CA GLU A 355 -9.50 14.60 -13.77
C GLU A 355 -10.15 13.68 -12.74
N LEU A 356 -11.49 13.76 -12.65
CA LEU A 356 -12.24 12.98 -11.69
C LEU A 356 -12.07 11.48 -11.92
N TRP A 357 -12.08 11.05 -13.18
CA TRP A 357 -11.87 9.64 -13.53
C TRP A 357 -10.46 9.16 -13.16
N VAL A 358 -9.45 9.99 -13.40
CA VAL A 358 -8.07 9.68 -12.99
C VAL A 358 -7.97 9.59 -11.47
N LEU A 359 -8.59 10.51 -10.74
CA LEU A 359 -8.60 10.54 -9.28
C LEU A 359 -9.27 9.31 -8.67
N ILE A 360 -10.43 8.90 -9.17
CA ILE A 360 -11.13 7.69 -8.72
C ILE A 360 -10.29 6.45 -9.00
N ALA A 361 -9.73 6.33 -10.21
CA ALA A 361 -8.88 5.21 -10.58
C ALA A 361 -7.61 5.13 -9.70
N LEU A 362 -7.04 6.28 -9.35
CA LEU A 362 -5.89 6.35 -8.45
C LEU A 362 -6.24 5.95 -7.01
N ALA A 363 -7.43 6.32 -6.51
CA ALA A 363 -7.89 5.86 -5.20
C ALA A 363 -8.06 4.32 -5.18
N ILE A 364 -8.57 3.73 -6.27
CA ILE A 364 -8.66 2.28 -6.43
C ILE A 364 -7.27 1.63 -6.51
N ASP A 365 -6.32 2.25 -7.23
CA ASP A 365 -4.92 1.81 -7.23
C ASP A 365 -4.34 1.83 -5.81
N CYS A 366 -4.51 2.91 -5.06
CA CYS A 366 -4.04 3.02 -3.68
C CYS A 366 -4.61 1.92 -2.76
N ILE A 367 -5.88 1.55 -2.93
CA ILE A 367 -6.47 0.38 -2.24
C ILE A 367 -5.73 -0.90 -2.63
N CYS A 368 -5.50 -1.12 -3.93
CA CYS A 368 -4.78 -2.29 -4.43
C CYS A 368 -3.33 -2.34 -3.94
N ILE A 369 -2.65 -1.20 -3.85
CA ILE A 369 -1.31 -1.06 -3.31
C ILE A 369 -1.29 -1.45 -1.83
N LEU A 370 -2.26 -1.00 -1.03
CA LEU A 370 -2.35 -1.41 0.37
C LEU A 370 -2.64 -2.92 0.51
N LEU A 371 -3.46 -3.51 -0.37
CA LEU A 371 -3.68 -4.96 -0.41
C LEU A 371 -2.39 -5.71 -0.77
N SER A 372 -1.57 -5.20 -1.68
CA SER A 372 -0.26 -5.80 -1.99
C SER A 372 0.70 -5.76 -0.79
N LEU A 373 0.67 -4.68 0.00
CA LEU A 373 1.42 -4.57 1.26
C LEU A 373 0.88 -5.55 2.32
N SER A 374 -0.45 -5.71 2.41
CA SER A 374 -1.06 -6.69 3.32
C SER A 374 -0.59 -8.11 3.02
N GLU A 375 -0.54 -8.49 1.74
CA GLU A 375 -0.03 -9.81 1.34
C GLU A 375 1.47 -9.96 1.65
N TRP A 376 2.25 -8.88 1.47
CA TRP A 376 3.66 -8.87 1.88
C TRP A 376 3.83 -9.11 3.38
N LEU A 377 3.01 -8.46 4.22
CA LEU A 377 3.03 -8.66 5.67
C LEU A 377 2.66 -10.08 6.05
N LYS A 378 1.64 -10.65 5.39
CA LYS A 378 1.21 -12.04 5.60
C LYS A 378 2.34 -13.03 5.30
N ILE A 379 3.07 -12.83 4.21
CA ILE A 379 4.25 -13.65 3.89
C ILE A 379 5.30 -13.53 5.01
N LYS A 380 5.61 -12.31 5.46
CA LYS A 380 6.56 -12.10 6.55
C LYS A 380 6.13 -12.71 7.88
N GLN A 381 4.83 -12.68 8.19
CA GLN A 381 4.29 -13.33 9.36
C GLN A 381 4.44 -14.85 9.29
N ASN A 382 4.15 -15.45 8.13
CA ASN A 382 4.33 -16.89 7.92
C ASN A 382 5.80 -17.30 8.00
N ASP A 383 6.71 -16.53 7.40
CA ASP A 383 8.15 -16.76 7.50
C ASP A 383 8.62 -16.75 8.96
N TYR A 384 8.12 -15.80 9.75
CA TYR A 384 8.42 -15.70 11.18
C TYR A 384 7.89 -16.91 11.97
N ILE A 385 6.65 -17.33 11.73
CA ILE A 385 6.06 -18.51 12.37
C ILE A 385 6.86 -19.77 12.01
N ASN A 386 7.18 -19.96 10.74
CA ASN A 386 7.97 -21.11 10.28
C ASN A 386 9.37 -21.13 10.93
N ALA A 387 10.03 -19.97 11.04
CA ALA A 387 11.33 -19.87 11.71
C ALA A 387 11.24 -20.20 13.21
N LEU A 388 10.16 -19.77 13.88
CA LEU A 388 9.88 -20.09 15.27
C LEU A 388 9.59 -21.60 15.47
N GLU A 389 8.86 -22.22 14.55
CA GLU A 389 8.63 -23.67 14.58
C GLU A 389 9.93 -24.45 14.38
N GLN A 390 10.78 -24.02 13.43
CA GLN A 390 12.08 -24.64 13.22
C GLN A 390 13.02 -24.48 14.42
N SER A 391 12.95 -23.36 15.15
CA SER A 391 13.76 -23.13 16.34
C SER A 391 13.32 -23.94 17.57
N ARG A 392 12.15 -24.59 17.53
CA ARG A 392 11.60 -25.45 18.60
C ARG A 392 11.94 -26.94 18.45
N ILE A 393 12.52 -27.33 17.33
CA ILE A 393 12.79 -28.73 16.98
C ILE A 393 14.29 -28.98 16.95
N ASP A 394 14.74 -30.09 17.53
CA ASP A 394 16.12 -30.54 17.43
C ASP A 394 16.44 -30.94 15.98
N PRO A 395 17.47 -30.35 15.34
CA PRO A 395 17.72 -30.55 13.92
C PRO A 395 18.14 -31.99 13.57
N LEU A 396 18.75 -32.73 14.50
CA LEU A 396 19.22 -34.11 14.28
C LEU A 396 18.09 -35.12 14.47
N THR A 397 17.40 -35.05 15.61
CA THR A 397 16.44 -36.09 16.04
C THR A 397 14.99 -35.76 15.67
N LYS A 398 14.70 -34.52 15.26
CA LYS A 398 13.37 -34.01 14.88
C LYS A 398 12.30 -34.14 15.98
N VAL A 399 12.72 -34.21 17.24
CA VAL A 399 11.84 -34.03 18.41
C VAL A 399 11.90 -32.60 18.94
N GLY A 400 11.04 -32.27 19.90
CA GLY A 400 11.10 -30.97 20.56
C GLY A 400 12.48 -30.73 21.16
N ASN A 401 12.93 -29.48 21.20
CA ASN A 401 14.16 -29.13 21.90
C ASN A 401 13.84 -28.56 23.29
N ARG A 402 14.88 -28.10 23.99
CA ARG A 402 14.75 -27.46 25.30
C ARG A 402 13.79 -26.27 25.32
N LEU A 403 13.71 -25.48 24.25
CA LEU A 403 12.80 -24.34 24.17
C LEU A 403 11.34 -24.81 24.15
N LEU A 404 11.01 -25.79 23.31
CA LEU A 404 9.64 -26.32 23.24
C LEU A 404 9.23 -27.01 24.55
N LEU A 405 10.16 -27.71 25.20
CA LEU A 405 9.92 -28.29 26.52
C LEU A 405 9.53 -27.21 27.55
N GLN A 406 10.28 -26.10 27.61
CA GLN A 406 9.98 -25.01 28.54
C GLN A 406 8.61 -24.39 28.29
N GLU A 407 8.25 -24.16 27.01
CA GLU A 407 6.92 -23.67 26.64
C GLU A 407 5.82 -24.64 27.14
N LYS A 408 6.04 -25.94 27.00
CA LYS A 408 5.08 -26.99 27.41
C LYS A 408 4.97 -27.15 28.92
N LEU A 409 6.06 -27.02 29.65
CA LEU A 409 6.08 -27.02 31.12
C LEU A 409 5.29 -25.83 31.69
N ASN A 410 5.30 -24.67 31.03
CA ASN A 410 4.53 -23.50 31.48
C ASN A 410 3.01 -23.69 31.32
N THR A 411 2.58 -24.59 30.42
CA THR A 411 1.16 -24.89 30.16
C THR A 411 0.80 -26.31 30.59
N ILE A 412 1.58 -26.92 31.49
CA ILE A 412 1.37 -28.30 31.90
C ILE A 412 0.08 -28.46 32.70
N GLY A 413 -0.61 -29.59 32.51
CA GLY A 413 -1.84 -29.91 33.22
C GLY A 413 -1.61 -30.25 34.70
N THR A 414 -2.69 -30.65 35.39
CA THR A 414 -2.64 -31.01 36.81
C THR A 414 -1.94 -32.36 37.07
N PHE A 415 -2.22 -33.36 36.23
CA PHE A 415 -1.63 -34.70 36.35
C PHE A 415 -0.64 -34.92 35.20
N TYR A 416 0.64 -35.08 35.56
CA TYR A 416 1.70 -35.23 34.57
C TYR A 416 2.85 -36.08 35.09
N LEU A 417 3.64 -36.59 34.15
CA LEU A 417 4.84 -37.37 34.36
C LEU A 417 6.01 -36.69 33.65
N ILE A 418 7.12 -36.50 34.36
CA ILE A 418 8.39 -36.07 33.78
C ILE A 418 9.35 -37.26 33.84
N VAL A 419 9.95 -37.58 32.70
CA VAL A 419 10.96 -38.63 32.60
C VAL A 419 12.25 -38.04 32.09
N PHE A 420 13.30 -38.13 32.90
CA PHE A 420 14.67 -37.82 32.50
C PHE A 420 15.31 -39.05 31.91
N ILE A 421 15.97 -38.90 30.76
CA ILE A 421 16.60 -39.98 30.02
C ILE A 421 17.98 -39.51 29.57
N ASP A 422 18.97 -40.34 29.80
CA ASP A 422 20.35 -40.15 29.34
C ASP A 422 20.76 -41.36 28.50
N CYS A 423 21.32 -41.10 27.32
CA CYS A 423 21.82 -42.13 26.42
C CYS A 423 23.23 -42.58 26.84
N ASP A 424 23.29 -43.75 27.48
CA ASP A 424 24.54 -44.36 27.93
C ASP A 424 25.46 -44.71 26.73
N GLY A 425 26.78 -44.68 26.95
CA GLY A 425 27.76 -45.19 25.99
C GLY A 425 28.10 -44.26 24.80
N MET A 426 27.45 -43.09 24.70
CA MET A 426 27.61 -42.16 23.58
C MET A 426 29.08 -41.77 23.30
N LYS A 427 29.86 -41.47 24.35
CA LYS A 427 31.28 -41.12 24.20
C LYS A 427 32.10 -42.28 23.62
N SER A 428 31.91 -43.49 24.14
CA SER A 428 32.64 -44.68 23.66
C SER A 428 32.36 -44.94 22.18
N ILE A 429 31.10 -44.83 21.77
CA ILE A 429 30.68 -45.03 20.38
C ILE A 429 31.26 -43.95 19.46
N ASN A 430 31.25 -42.69 19.89
CA ASN A 430 31.90 -41.61 19.13
C ASN A 430 33.41 -41.86 18.97
N ASP A 431 34.08 -42.29 20.05
CA ASP A 431 35.53 -42.52 20.05
C ASP A 431 35.92 -43.75 19.20
N GLN A 432 35.09 -44.81 19.19
CA GLN A 432 35.37 -46.07 18.46
C GLN A 432 34.87 -46.07 16.99
N LEU A 433 33.69 -45.50 16.73
CA LEU A 433 32.98 -45.60 15.46
C LEU A 433 32.80 -44.25 14.75
N GLY A 434 33.19 -43.15 15.40
CA GLY A 434 33.09 -41.79 14.88
C GLY A 434 31.72 -41.14 15.11
N HIS A 435 31.68 -39.81 14.98
CA HIS A 435 30.49 -39.00 15.25
C HIS A 435 29.26 -39.36 14.42
N ALA A 436 29.43 -39.84 13.18
CA ALA A 436 28.31 -40.27 12.34
C ALA A 436 27.54 -41.44 12.95
N SER A 437 28.23 -42.37 13.63
CA SER A 437 27.59 -43.48 14.34
C SER A 437 26.92 -43.03 15.64
N GLY A 438 27.47 -42.03 16.34
CA GLY A 438 26.79 -41.40 17.48
C GLY A 438 25.50 -40.68 17.07
N ASP A 439 25.52 -39.97 15.95
CA ASP A 439 24.32 -39.36 15.38
C ASP A 439 23.26 -40.41 15.01
N GLU A 440 23.68 -41.54 14.42
CA GLU A 440 22.78 -42.65 14.11
C GLU A 440 22.17 -43.29 15.37
N LEU A 441 22.95 -43.40 16.45
CA LEU A 441 22.46 -43.88 17.75
C LEU A 441 21.38 -42.94 18.29
N LEU A 442 21.63 -41.62 18.33
CA LEU A 442 20.65 -40.63 18.81
C LEU A 442 19.35 -40.64 18.01
N ILE A 443 19.45 -40.78 16.69
CA ILE A 443 18.28 -40.94 15.82
C ILE A 443 17.51 -42.23 16.16
N ASN A 444 18.20 -43.34 16.42
CA ASN A 444 17.54 -44.60 16.78
C ASN A 444 16.92 -44.58 18.18
N VAL A 445 17.62 -44.04 19.18
CA VAL A 445 17.09 -43.78 20.52
C VAL A 445 15.78 -43.03 20.41
N THR A 446 15.77 -41.93 19.68
CA THR A 446 14.58 -41.10 19.49
C THR A 446 13.44 -41.88 18.84
N LYS A 447 13.72 -42.62 17.75
CA LYS A 447 12.71 -43.44 17.05
C LYS A 447 12.11 -44.51 17.98
N LEU A 448 12.94 -45.17 18.78
CA LEU A 448 12.51 -46.22 19.69
C LEU A 448 11.71 -45.66 20.86
N ILE A 449 12.14 -44.53 21.45
CA ILE A 449 11.38 -43.83 22.50
C ILE A 449 10.01 -43.40 21.97
N LYS A 450 9.96 -42.70 20.82
CA LYS A 450 8.69 -42.27 20.22
C LYS A 450 7.77 -43.45 19.91
N LYS A 451 8.31 -44.55 19.39
CA LYS A 451 7.53 -45.77 19.10
C LYS A 451 7.03 -46.46 20.38
N GLY A 452 7.85 -46.46 21.43
CA GLY A 452 7.52 -47.07 22.72
C GLY A 452 6.46 -46.28 23.50
N LEU A 453 6.57 -44.95 23.50
CA LEU A 453 5.62 -44.07 24.17
C LEU A 453 4.34 -43.85 23.35
N GLY A 454 4.41 -43.85 22.02
CA GLY A 454 3.25 -43.63 21.16
C GLY A 454 2.55 -42.31 21.50
N ASN A 455 1.28 -42.39 21.90
CA ASN A 455 0.47 -41.23 22.28
C ASN A 455 0.54 -40.90 23.78
N LEU A 456 1.37 -41.60 24.57
CA LEU A 456 1.46 -41.41 26.02
C LEU A 456 2.12 -40.07 26.38
N GLY A 457 3.01 -39.55 25.55
CA GLY A 457 3.72 -38.31 25.85
C GLY A 457 4.61 -37.81 24.73
N ASP A 458 5.04 -36.56 24.88
CA ASP A 458 5.94 -35.87 23.97
C ASP A 458 7.40 -36.10 24.39
N VAL A 459 8.30 -36.20 23.40
CA VAL A 459 9.74 -36.38 23.61
C VAL A 459 10.46 -35.09 23.26
N TYR A 460 11.45 -34.72 24.07
CA TYR A 460 12.29 -33.56 23.91
C TYR A 460 13.76 -33.95 24.03
N ARG A 461 14.65 -33.36 23.23
CA ARG A 461 16.10 -33.46 23.40
C ARG A 461 16.62 -32.15 24.00
N THR A 462 17.18 -32.21 25.21
CA THR A 462 17.60 -31.03 25.98
C THR A 462 19.11 -30.81 25.97
N GLY A 463 19.87 -31.87 25.71
CA GLY A 463 21.34 -31.87 25.66
C GLY A 463 21.88 -32.74 24.52
N GLY A 464 23.18 -33.06 24.56
CA GLY A 464 23.81 -33.90 23.56
C GLY A 464 23.22 -35.31 23.52
N ASP A 465 23.10 -35.93 24.68
CA ASP A 465 22.64 -37.30 24.93
C ASP A 465 21.44 -37.37 25.88
N GLU A 466 20.93 -36.21 26.30
CA GLU A 466 19.81 -36.07 27.24
C GLU A 466 18.47 -35.87 26.53
N PHE A 467 17.49 -36.66 26.94
CA PHE A 467 16.10 -36.57 26.51
C PHE A 467 15.18 -36.42 27.71
N ILE A 468 14.08 -35.73 27.50
CA ILE A 468 13.01 -35.57 28.48
C ILE A 468 11.71 -36.00 27.82
N CYS A 469 10.94 -36.86 28.49
CA CYS A 469 9.59 -37.16 28.08
C CYS A 469 8.60 -36.50 29.03
N LEU A 470 7.57 -35.87 28.45
CA LEU A 470 6.48 -35.26 29.18
C LEU A 470 5.17 -35.96 28.83
N CYS A 471 4.58 -36.64 29.80
CA CYS A 471 3.30 -37.32 29.63
C CYS A 471 2.23 -36.60 30.44
N ASN A 472 1.04 -36.39 29.87
CA ASN A 472 -0.11 -35.83 30.58
C ASN A 472 -1.13 -36.92 30.89
N ALA A 473 -1.84 -36.78 31.99
CA ALA A 473 -2.92 -37.68 32.40
C ALA A 473 -4.19 -36.89 32.72
N ASP A 474 -5.35 -37.50 32.50
CA ASP A 474 -6.64 -36.89 32.85
C ASP A 474 -7.05 -37.13 34.31
N SER A 475 -6.48 -38.15 34.95
CA SER A 475 -6.74 -38.52 36.35
C SER A 475 -5.51 -39.14 37.02
N LEU A 476 -5.57 -39.26 38.34
CA LEU A 476 -4.51 -39.87 39.14
C LEU A 476 -4.39 -41.38 38.88
N GLU A 477 -5.50 -42.08 38.63
CA GLU A 477 -5.48 -43.50 38.25
C GLU A 477 -4.80 -43.69 36.89
N ASN A 478 -5.10 -42.83 35.92
CA ASN A 478 -4.45 -42.84 34.61
C ASN A 478 -2.95 -42.52 34.71
N LEU A 479 -2.56 -41.64 35.62
CA LEU A 479 -1.16 -41.26 35.83
C LEU A 479 -0.30 -42.47 36.23
N ALA A 480 -0.76 -43.29 37.18
CA ALA A 480 -0.05 -44.51 37.59
C ALA A 480 0.08 -45.54 36.47
N VAL A 481 -0.96 -45.67 35.62
CA VAL A 481 -0.92 -46.55 34.44
C VAL A 481 0.08 -46.03 33.40
N ILE A 482 0.08 -44.73 33.13
CA ILE A 482 1.02 -44.08 32.20
C ILE A 482 2.46 -44.26 32.70
N GLU A 483 2.71 -44.08 33.99
CA GLU A 483 4.03 -44.31 34.61
C GLU A 483 4.52 -45.75 34.41
N SER A 484 3.68 -46.75 34.73
CA SER A 484 4.03 -48.16 34.56
C SER A 484 4.33 -48.52 33.10
N ASN A 485 3.49 -48.02 32.17
CA ASN A 485 3.65 -48.27 30.74
C ASN A 485 4.89 -47.58 30.18
N THR A 486 5.18 -46.35 30.62
CA THR A 486 6.36 -45.58 30.24
C THR A 486 7.64 -46.30 30.69
N SER A 487 7.69 -46.76 31.95
CA SER A 487 8.82 -47.54 32.46
C SER A 487 9.05 -48.83 31.67
N LYS A 488 7.99 -49.59 31.38
CA LYS A 488 8.09 -50.81 30.56
C LYS A 488 8.57 -50.51 29.14
N ALA A 489 8.08 -49.45 28.52
CA ALA A 489 8.48 -49.02 27.19
C ALA A 489 9.97 -48.67 27.15
N LEU A 490 10.45 -47.84 28.07
CA LEU A 490 11.85 -47.41 28.11
C LEU A 490 12.82 -48.56 28.42
N ASN A 491 12.43 -49.50 29.30
CA ASN A 491 13.21 -50.72 29.53
C ASN A 491 13.34 -51.57 28.26
N LYS A 492 12.25 -51.69 27.48
CA LYS A 492 12.29 -52.39 26.19
C LYS A 492 13.21 -51.68 25.19
N VAL A 493 13.17 -50.34 25.15
CA VAL A 493 14.06 -49.53 24.31
C VAL A 493 15.53 -49.76 24.71
N HIS A 494 15.86 -49.74 26.01
CA HIS A 494 17.21 -50.03 26.52
C HIS A 494 17.75 -51.37 25.98
N ILE A 495 16.96 -52.44 26.09
CA ILE A 495 17.35 -53.77 25.59
C ILE A 495 17.52 -53.78 24.07
N GLN A 496 16.65 -53.09 23.33
CA GLN A 496 16.71 -53.02 21.87
C GLN A 496 17.94 -52.27 21.36
N LEU A 497 18.38 -51.21 22.05
CA LEU A 497 19.58 -50.46 21.69
C LEU A 497 20.84 -51.33 21.80
N GLN A 498 20.93 -52.14 22.86
CA GLN A 498 22.06 -53.06 23.10
C GLN A 498 22.25 -54.12 22.01
N GLN A 499 21.19 -54.46 21.25
CA GLN A 499 21.30 -55.43 20.15
C GLN A 499 22.18 -54.93 19.00
N LYS A 500 22.16 -53.62 18.74
CA LYS A 500 22.94 -53.00 17.67
C LYS A 500 24.20 -52.31 18.20
N TRP A 501 24.13 -51.72 19.39
CA TRP A 501 25.25 -51.06 20.06
C TRP A 501 25.39 -51.62 21.48
N PRO A 502 26.21 -52.68 21.68
CA PRO A 502 26.31 -53.40 22.95
C PRO A 502 26.69 -52.53 24.16
N GLU A 503 27.47 -51.46 23.94
CA GLU A 503 27.87 -50.52 24.99
C GLU A 503 26.85 -49.40 25.25
N SER A 504 25.73 -49.34 24.51
CA SER A 504 24.70 -48.32 24.65
C SER A 504 23.54 -48.75 25.55
N GLY A 505 22.72 -47.78 25.96
CA GLY A 505 21.50 -48.02 26.72
C GLY A 505 20.82 -46.71 27.12
N LEU A 506 19.68 -46.81 27.81
CA LEU A 506 19.03 -45.66 28.43
C LEU A 506 19.09 -45.74 29.95
N SER A 507 19.73 -44.78 30.61
CA SER A 507 19.53 -44.50 32.03
C SER A 507 18.38 -43.51 32.16
N PHE A 508 17.37 -43.83 32.96
CA PHE A 508 16.20 -42.96 33.07
C PHE A 508 15.62 -42.93 34.48
N GLY A 509 14.99 -41.81 34.81
CA GLY A 509 14.31 -41.55 36.07
C GLY A 509 12.95 -40.92 35.81
N ILE A 510 11.94 -41.39 36.52
CA ILE A 510 10.55 -40.98 36.34
C ILE A 510 10.09 -40.27 37.62
N ALA A 511 9.39 -39.15 37.49
CA ALA A 511 8.71 -38.48 38.60
C ALA A 511 7.32 -38.02 38.18
N SER A 512 6.33 -38.26 39.03
CA SER A 512 4.93 -37.87 38.80
C SER A 512 4.57 -36.60 39.58
N SER A 513 3.56 -35.87 39.11
CA SER A 513 3.04 -34.69 39.80
C SER A 513 2.39 -35.02 41.15
N ASN A 514 2.12 -36.29 41.44
CA ASN A 514 1.61 -36.73 42.74
C ASN A 514 2.72 -36.84 43.81
N GLU A 515 3.98 -36.92 43.40
CA GLU A 515 5.13 -37.04 44.31
C GLU A 515 5.76 -35.68 44.65
N CYS A 516 5.34 -34.61 43.99
CA CYS A 516 6.03 -33.32 43.99
C CYS A 516 5.05 -32.15 44.09
N THR A 517 5.53 -31.02 44.58
CA THR A 517 4.72 -29.80 44.75
C THR A 517 4.56 -29.00 43.45
N ASP A 518 5.55 -29.04 42.57
CA ASP A 518 5.53 -28.37 41.26
C ASP A 518 6.39 -29.13 40.22
N TYR A 519 6.36 -28.66 38.97
CA TYR A 519 7.09 -29.32 37.90
C TYR A 519 8.61 -29.25 38.09
N LYS A 520 9.12 -28.24 38.81
CA LYS A 520 10.56 -28.09 39.08
C LYS A 520 11.02 -29.17 40.04
N ALA A 521 10.23 -29.44 41.08
CA ALA A 521 10.48 -30.55 42.00
C ALA A 521 10.41 -31.91 41.28
N CYS A 522 9.43 -32.13 40.39
CA CYS A 522 9.40 -33.33 39.53
C CYS A 522 10.65 -33.45 38.67
N PHE A 523 11.10 -32.33 38.08
CA PHE A 523 12.27 -32.28 37.22
C PHE A 523 13.53 -32.71 37.97
N THR A 524 13.77 -32.14 39.16
CA THR A 524 14.88 -32.50 40.05
C THR A 524 14.80 -33.97 40.47
N LEU A 525 13.63 -34.45 40.90
CA LEU A 525 13.46 -35.82 41.36
C LEU A 525 13.69 -36.84 40.24
N ALA A 526 13.22 -36.55 39.02
CA ALA A 526 13.45 -37.40 37.85
C ALA A 526 14.95 -37.45 37.47
N ASP A 527 15.64 -36.31 37.52
CA ASP A 527 17.08 -36.23 37.27
C ASP A 527 17.90 -37.02 38.32
N GLU A 528 17.60 -36.86 39.60
CA GLU A 528 18.24 -37.62 40.69
C GLU A 528 18.06 -39.13 40.51
N ARG A 529 16.84 -39.57 40.15
CA ARG A 529 16.53 -40.99 39.87
C ARG A 529 17.29 -41.51 38.66
N MET A 530 17.37 -40.72 37.59
CA MET A 530 18.14 -41.05 36.39
C MET A 530 19.63 -41.22 36.72
N TYR A 531 20.18 -40.26 37.48
CA TYR A 531 21.59 -40.27 37.87
C TYR A 531 21.92 -41.49 38.75
N ALA A 532 21.03 -41.87 39.67
CA ALA A 532 21.19 -43.08 40.47
C ALA A 532 21.27 -44.35 39.62
N VAL A 533 20.42 -44.48 38.59
CA VAL A 533 20.45 -45.59 37.63
C VAL A 533 21.76 -45.59 36.83
N LYS A 534 22.19 -44.43 36.33
CA LYS A 534 23.44 -44.27 35.56
C LYS A 534 24.66 -44.66 36.39
N TYR A 535 24.70 -44.22 37.66
CA TYR A 535 25.79 -44.53 38.58
C TYR A 535 25.87 -46.03 38.91
N ALA A 536 24.72 -46.67 39.19
CA ALA A 536 24.67 -48.11 39.48
C ALA A 536 25.22 -48.96 38.32
N ARG A 537 24.91 -48.59 37.07
CA ARG A 537 25.37 -49.31 35.87
C ARG A 537 26.86 -49.10 35.58
N LYS A 538 27.38 -47.91 35.83
CA LYS A 538 28.82 -47.65 35.66
C LYS A 538 29.66 -48.50 36.63
N ASN A 539 29.18 -48.67 37.87
CA ASN A 539 29.85 -49.50 38.86
C ASN A 539 29.74 -50.99 38.57
N SER A 540 28.60 -51.49 38.06
CA SER A 540 28.47 -52.89 37.66
C SER A 540 29.39 -53.26 36.49
N THR A 541 29.56 -52.35 35.53
CA THR A 541 30.46 -52.53 34.38
C THR A 541 31.94 -52.48 34.79
N SER A 542 32.30 -51.59 35.72
CA SER A 542 33.66 -51.49 36.25
C SER A 542 34.07 -52.74 37.05
N ASN A 543 33.16 -53.26 37.87
CA ASN A 543 33.40 -54.48 38.67
C ASN A 543 33.49 -55.75 37.80
N SER A 544 32.76 -55.82 36.70
CA SER A 544 32.84 -56.96 35.76
C SER A 544 34.13 -56.93 34.92
N GLN A 545 34.61 -55.75 34.51
CA GLN A 545 35.92 -55.64 33.84
C GLN A 545 37.10 -55.98 34.77
N GLN A 546 37.04 -55.60 36.06
CA GLN A 546 38.05 -55.99 37.05
C GLN A 546 38.04 -57.49 37.35
N ALA A 547 36.87 -58.13 37.36
CA ALA A 547 36.77 -59.59 37.53
C ALA A 547 37.33 -60.37 36.32
N THR A 548 37.22 -59.82 35.11
CA THR A 548 37.71 -60.48 33.87
C THR A 548 39.22 -60.31 33.65
N GLN A 549 39.86 -59.32 34.28
CA GLN A 549 41.33 -59.14 34.25
C GLN A 549 42.07 -59.92 35.36
N GLN A 550 41.35 -60.55 36.29
CA GLN A 550 41.92 -61.37 37.37
C GLN A 550 41.77 -62.89 37.13
N THR A 551 41.26 -63.27 35.96
CA THR A 551 41.23 -64.65 35.43
C THR A 551 42.09 -64.73 34.20
#